data_AF-A0A5C4J1D6-F1
#
_entry.id   AF-A0A5C4J1D6-F1
#
_cell.length_a   1.000
_cell.length_b   1.000
_cell.length_c   1.000
_cell.angle_alpha   90.00
_cell.angle_beta   90.00
_cell.angle_gamma   90.00
#
_symmetry.space_group_name_H-M   'P 1'
#
loop_
_entity.id
_entity.type
_entity.pdbx_description
1 polymer ?
#
loop_
_entity_poly.entity_id
_entity_poly.type
_entity_poly.pdbx_seq_one_letter_code
_entity_poly.pdbx_strand_id
1 'polypeptide(L)'
;MIARHQPPDRHDPAAPTPRPAQMTIPIGDGREARQGYEVTAPTRLLRTWRLLSAMNEELHAAGADTAGAHRAAMMFNVLRDELIRSVSQPLAAEVRELLPPLDEHCGVAGTRTACAAALAWLDSLIAAMLLQSAQQGERPAGRKHPTKP
;
A
#
# COMPACT_ATOMS: atom_id res chain seq x y z
N MET A 1 53.70 -11.38 44.11
CA MET A 1 53.09 -10.81 42.89
C MET A 1 51.68 -11.35 42.78
N ILE A 2 50.64 -10.52 42.96
CA ILE A 2 49.24 -10.94 42.87
C ILE A 2 48.63 -10.15 41.70
N ALA A 3 48.31 -10.85 40.61
CA ALA A 3 47.63 -10.29 39.45
C ALA A 3 46.15 -10.04 39.80
N ARG A 4 45.69 -8.80 39.63
CA ARG A 4 44.27 -8.45 39.77
C ARG A 4 43.57 -8.74 38.44
N HIS A 5 42.62 -9.67 38.46
CA HIS A 5 41.69 -9.89 37.36
C HIS A 5 40.76 -8.68 37.23
N GLN A 6 40.76 -8.07 36.04
CA GLN A 6 39.79 -7.07 35.62
C GLN A 6 38.61 -7.80 34.97
N PRO A 7 37.37 -7.62 35.45
CA PRO A 7 36.20 -8.22 34.80
C PRO A 7 35.89 -7.48 33.48
N PRO A 8 35.39 -8.18 32.44
CA PRO A 8 35.08 -7.56 31.16
C PRO A 8 33.87 -6.63 31.30
N ASP A 9 34.01 -5.50 30.63
CA ASP A 9 33.08 -4.37 30.66
C ASP A 9 31.68 -4.75 30.18
N ARG A 10 30.71 -4.02 30.72
CA ARG A 10 29.28 -4.20 30.52
C ARG A 10 28.92 -4.13 29.04
N HIS A 11 27.96 -4.97 28.64
CA HIS A 11 27.31 -4.91 27.35
C HIS A 11 26.84 -3.48 27.04
N ASP A 12 27.39 -2.89 25.99
CA ASP A 12 26.77 -1.75 25.33
C ASP A 12 25.35 -2.15 24.91
N PRO A 13 24.30 -1.36 25.25
CA PRO A 13 22.99 -1.57 24.68
C PRO A 13 23.12 -1.35 23.17
N ALA A 14 22.88 -2.41 22.41
CA ALA A 14 22.84 -2.37 20.95
C ALA A 14 22.07 -1.13 20.50
N ALA A 15 22.74 -0.27 19.72
CA ALA A 15 22.13 0.91 19.14
C ALA A 15 20.81 0.49 18.47
N PRO A 16 19.70 1.22 18.71
CA PRO A 16 18.42 0.87 18.09
C PRO A 16 18.62 0.81 16.59
N THR A 17 18.39 -0.36 16.01
CA THR A 17 18.39 -0.53 14.56
C THR A 17 17.41 0.49 13.98
N PRO A 18 17.83 1.34 13.03
CA PRO A 18 16.92 2.30 12.43
C PRO A 18 15.77 1.53 11.81
N ARG A 19 14.55 1.74 12.33
CA ARG A 19 13.34 1.19 11.70
C ARG A 19 13.34 1.70 10.25
N PRO A 20 13.06 0.84 9.27
CA PRO A 20 12.95 1.28 7.89
C PRO A 20 11.95 2.44 7.85
N ALA A 21 12.37 3.58 7.30
CA ALA A 21 11.53 4.75 7.18
C ALA A 21 10.26 4.33 6.44
N GLN A 22 9.10 4.51 7.09
CA GLN A 22 7.82 4.16 6.50
C GLN A 22 7.55 5.15 5.36
N MET A 23 7.78 4.69 4.13
CA MET A 23 7.57 5.47 2.92
C MET A 23 6.07 5.77 2.78
N THR A 24 5.73 7.06 2.83
CA THR A 24 4.37 7.55 2.64
C THR A 24 4.34 8.43 1.40
N ILE A 25 3.36 8.22 0.52
CA ILE A 25 3.20 8.98 -0.73
C ILE A 25 1.91 9.79 -0.63
N PRO A 26 1.97 11.14 -0.63
CA PRO A 26 0.77 11.95 -0.72
C PRO A 26 0.12 11.77 -2.10
N ILE A 27 -1.20 11.77 -2.13
CA ILE A 27 -2.01 11.58 -3.33
C ILE A 27 -2.78 12.86 -3.63
N GLY A 28 -2.85 13.19 -4.91
CA GLY A 28 -3.65 14.32 -5.39
C GLY A 28 -2.91 15.64 -5.47
N ASP A 29 -3.64 16.70 -5.84
CA ASP A 29 -3.07 18.04 -5.93
C ASP A 29 -2.76 18.63 -4.53
N GLY A 30 -2.22 19.85 -4.49
CA GLY A 30 -1.86 20.50 -3.23
C GLY A 30 -3.02 20.67 -2.24
N ARG A 31 -4.29 20.52 -2.65
CA ARG A 31 -5.47 20.57 -1.77
C ARG A 31 -5.84 19.18 -1.25
N GLU A 32 -5.78 18.14 -2.08
CA GLU A 32 -6.01 16.74 -1.69
C GLU A 32 -4.90 16.23 -0.77
N ALA A 33 -3.64 16.53 -1.09
CA ALA A 33 -2.51 16.23 -0.22
C ALA A 33 -2.64 16.93 1.15
N ARG A 34 -3.22 18.14 1.20
CA ARG A 34 -3.51 18.86 2.46
C ARG A 34 -4.67 18.25 3.25
N GLN A 35 -5.53 17.46 2.62
CA GLN A 35 -6.60 16.72 3.26
C GLN A 35 -6.14 15.34 3.80
N GLY A 36 -4.85 15.01 3.65
CA GLY A 36 -4.28 13.77 4.21
C GLY A 36 -4.56 12.53 3.37
N TYR A 37 -4.76 12.70 2.06
CA TYR A 37 -4.84 11.58 1.11
C TYR A 37 -3.44 11.01 0.89
N GLU A 38 -3.18 9.81 1.41
CA GLU A 38 -1.83 9.24 1.43
C GLU A 38 -1.84 7.72 1.29
N VAL A 39 -0.82 7.19 0.62
CA VAL A 39 -0.49 5.76 0.64
C VAL A 39 0.60 5.55 1.67
N THR A 40 0.28 4.85 2.76
CA THR A 40 1.12 4.69 3.95
C THR A 40 1.96 3.41 3.92
N ALA A 41 1.63 2.47 3.03
CA ALA A 41 2.37 1.23 2.81
C ALA A 41 2.40 0.86 1.31
N PRO A 42 3.15 1.59 0.48
CA PRO A 42 3.12 1.42 -0.98
C PRO A 42 3.52 0.01 -1.45
N THR A 43 4.48 -0.64 -0.78
CA THR A 43 4.86 -2.02 -1.12
C THR A 43 3.75 -3.03 -0.80
N ARG A 44 3.00 -2.81 0.29
CA ARG A 44 1.84 -3.66 0.65
C ARG A 44 0.74 -3.48 -0.39
N LEU A 45 0.44 -2.23 -0.74
CA LEU A 45 -0.51 -1.88 -1.79
C LEU A 45 -0.22 -2.59 -3.11
N LEU A 46 1.03 -2.53 -3.59
CA LEU A 46 1.44 -3.17 -4.85
C LEU A 46 1.34 -4.71 -4.81
N ARG A 47 1.61 -5.32 -3.65
CA ARG A 47 1.41 -6.77 -3.47
C ARG A 47 -0.07 -7.13 -3.51
N THR A 48 -0.91 -6.37 -2.82
CA THR A 48 -2.37 -6.53 -2.83
C THR A 48 -2.92 -6.41 -4.25
N TRP A 49 -2.51 -5.37 -4.99
CA TRP A 49 -2.87 -5.19 -6.39
C TRP A 49 -2.50 -6.40 -7.24
N ARG A 50 -1.26 -6.89 -7.14
CA ARG A 50 -0.79 -8.03 -7.94
C ARG A 50 -1.54 -9.32 -7.63
N LEU A 51 -1.87 -9.57 -6.37
CA LEU A 51 -2.68 -10.73 -5.96
C LEU A 51 -4.11 -10.62 -6.48
N LEU A 52 -4.70 -9.43 -6.41
CA LEU A 52 -6.04 -9.18 -6.92
C LEU A 52 -6.11 -9.34 -8.45
N SER A 53 -5.09 -8.89 -9.18
CA SER A 53 -5.01 -9.06 -10.64
C SER A 53 -4.96 -10.54 -11.03
N ALA A 54 -4.07 -11.32 -10.39
CA ALA A 54 -3.97 -12.76 -10.65
C ALA A 54 -5.29 -13.49 -10.32
N MET A 55 -5.92 -13.16 -9.19
CA MET A 55 -7.22 -13.72 -8.83
C MET A 55 -8.31 -13.37 -9.85
N ASN A 56 -8.33 -12.13 -10.35
CA ASN A 56 -9.29 -11.71 -11.36
C ASN A 56 -9.06 -12.41 -12.71
N GLU A 57 -7.81 -12.61 -13.11
CA GLU A 57 -7.44 -13.37 -14.31
C GLU A 57 -7.92 -14.82 -14.23
N GLU A 58 -7.66 -15.50 -13.10
CA GLU A 58 -8.15 -16.86 -12.83
C GLU A 58 -9.68 -16.93 -12.89
N LEU A 59 -10.37 -15.94 -12.31
CA LEU A 59 -11.82 -15.88 -12.41
C LEU A 59 -12.28 -15.74 -13.86
N HIS A 60 -11.55 -15.06 -14.74
CA HIS A 60 -11.91 -14.90 -16.16
C HIS A 60 -11.50 -16.08 -17.04
N ALA A 61 -10.65 -16.99 -16.55
CA ALA A 61 -10.28 -18.20 -17.27
C ALA A 61 -11.50 -19.11 -17.53
N ALA A 62 -11.45 -19.86 -18.63
CA ALA A 62 -12.46 -20.84 -18.95
C ALA A 62 -12.43 -21.96 -17.89
N GLY A 63 -13.50 -22.11 -17.10
CA GLY A 63 -13.62 -23.14 -16.07
C GLY A 63 -13.77 -22.64 -14.63
N ALA A 64 -13.90 -21.33 -14.39
CA ALA A 64 -14.23 -20.81 -13.07
C ALA A 64 -15.56 -21.41 -12.56
N ASP A 65 -15.48 -22.24 -11.53
CA ASP A 65 -16.62 -22.91 -10.90
C ASP A 65 -17.08 -22.16 -9.64
N THR A 66 -18.20 -22.60 -9.08
CA THR A 66 -18.81 -21.96 -7.90
C THR A 66 -17.89 -22.05 -6.67
N ALA A 67 -17.10 -23.12 -6.55
CA ALA A 67 -16.15 -23.27 -5.45
C ALA A 67 -14.96 -22.30 -5.59
N GLY A 68 -14.50 -22.05 -6.82
CA GLY A 68 -13.50 -21.05 -7.15
C GLY A 68 -14.00 -19.63 -6.85
N ALA A 69 -15.25 -19.32 -7.24
CA ALA A 69 -15.88 -18.04 -6.90
C ALA A 69 -15.95 -17.81 -5.39
N HIS A 70 -16.39 -18.82 -4.62
CA HIS A 70 -16.45 -18.74 -3.16
C HIS A 70 -15.08 -18.44 -2.54
N ARG A 71 -14.03 -19.16 -2.95
CA ARG A 71 -12.66 -18.90 -2.48
C ARG A 71 -12.19 -17.49 -2.85
N ALA A 72 -12.51 -17.04 -4.06
CA ALA A 72 -12.14 -15.70 -4.51
C ALA A 72 -12.91 -14.60 -3.76
N ALA A 73 -14.18 -14.81 -3.40
CA ALA A 73 -14.94 -13.87 -2.59
C ALA A 73 -14.34 -13.70 -1.19
N MET A 74 -13.95 -14.82 -0.55
CA MET A 74 -13.23 -14.77 0.73
C MET A 74 -11.89 -14.05 0.61
N MET A 75 -11.10 -14.36 -0.43
CA MET A 75 -9.80 -13.74 -0.65
C MET A 75 -9.93 -12.25 -0.98
N PHE A 76 -10.96 -11.86 -1.73
CA PHE A 76 -11.29 -10.46 -2.00
C PHE A 76 -11.45 -9.67 -0.70
N ASN A 77 -12.22 -10.19 0.27
CA ASN A 77 -12.42 -9.51 1.55
C ASN A 77 -11.10 -9.33 2.32
N VAL A 78 -10.21 -10.33 2.29
CA VAL A 78 -8.87 -10.23 2.90
C VAL A 78 -8.02 -9.16 2.21
N LEU A 79 -7.98 -9.16 0.87
CA LEU A 79 -7.22 -8.21 0.07
C LEU A 79 -7.76 -6.78 0.20
N ARG A 80 -9.08 -6.62 0.29
CA ARG A 80 -9.75 -5.34 0.59
C ARG A 80 -9.31 -4.79 1.94
N ASP A 81 -9.19 -5.63 2.96
CA ASP A 81 -8.75 -5.18 4.27
C ASP A 81 -7.25 -4.83 4.28
N GLU A 82 -6.43 -5.55 3.51
CA GLU A 82 -5.03 -5.17 3.28
C GLU A 82 -4.90 -3.83 2.54
N LEU A 83 -5.79 -3.57 1.58
CA LEU A 83 -5.89 -2.29 0.89
C LEU A 83 -6.21 -1.15 1.87
N ILE A 84 -7.25 -1.31 2.69
CA ILE A 84 -7.64 -0.35 3.73
C ILE A 84 -6.48 -0.05 4.69
N ARG A 85 -5.68 -1.06 5.06
CA ARG A 85 -4.50 -0.90 5.92
C ARG A 85 -3.31 -0.20 5.24
N SER A 86 -3.34 -0.07 3.92
CA SER A 86 -2.22 0.49 3.13
C SER A 86 -2.37 1.97 2.80
N VAL A 87 -3.49 2.59 3.20
CA VAL A 87 -3.86 3.95 2.83
C VAL A 87 -4.29 4.74 4.06
N SER A 88 -4.35 6.07 3.93
CA SER A 88 -4.85 6.96 4.97
C SER A 88 -6.35 6.81 5.20
N GLN A 89 -6.87 7.37 6.30
CA GLN A 89 -8.28 7.25 6.66
C GLN A 89 -9.26 7.75 5.57
N PRO A 90 -9.04 8.90 4.89
CA PRO A 90 -9.94 9.35 3.82
C PRO A 90 -10.05 8.33 2.67
N LEU A 91 -8.91 7.85 2.17
CA LEU A 91 -8.87 6.81 1.14
C LEU A 91 -9.50 5.49 1.63
N ALA A 92 -9.26 5.12 2.88
CA ALA A 92 -9.88 3.95 3.48
C ALA A 92 -11.42 4.09 3.59
N ALA A 93 -11.95 5.31 3.77
CA ALA A 93 -13.38 5.56 3.76
C ALA A 93 -13.95 5.37 2.35
N GLU A 94 -13.30 5.93 1.33
CA GLU A 94 -13.67 5.74 -0.08
C GLU A 94 -13.66 4.25 -0.48
N VAL A 95 -12.64 3.50 -0.09
CA VAL A 95 -12.60 2.04 -0.33
C VAL A 95 -13.79 1.34 0.31
N ARG A 96 -14.17 1.71 1.54
CA ARG A 96 -15.30 1.07 2.21
C ARG A 96 -16.64 1.37 1.53
N GLU A 97 -16.77 2.57 0.97
CA GLU A 97 -17.98 3.01 0.26
C GLU A 97 -18.09 2.37 -1.12
N LEU A 98 -17.02 2.43 -1.91
CA LEU A 98 -17.02 2.00 -3.31
C LEU A 98 -16.86 0.48 -3.48
N LEU A 99 -16.17 -0.17 -2.54
CA LEU A 99 -15.85 -1.59 -2.60
C LEU A 99 -16.47 -2.26 -1.35
N PRO A 100 -17.77 -2.55 -1.35
CA PRO A 100 -18.38 -3.27 -0.24
C PRO A 100 -17.78 -4.69 -0.11
N PRO A 101 -17.78 -5.27 1.10
CA PRO A 101 -17.37 -6.67 1.26
C PRO A 101 -18.30 -7.58 0.46
N LEU A 102 -17.75 -8.66 -0.06
CA LEU A 102 -18.51 -9.68 -0.76
C LEU A 102 -19.13 -10.67 0.23
N ASP A 103 -20.36 -11.09 -0.05
CA ASP A 103 -20.92 -12.32 0.50
C ASP A 103 -20.14 -13.52 -0.03
N GLU A 104 -19.91 -14.52 0.82
CA GLU A 104 -19.27 -15.77 0.45
C GLU A 104 -20.06 -16.57 -0.61
N HIS A 105 -21.36 -16.28 -0.75
CA HIS A 105 -22.24 -16.84 -1.77
C HIS A 105 -22.28 -16.00 -3.06
N CYS A 106 -21.44 -14.96 -3.16
CA CYS A 106 -21.34 -14.19 -4.39
C CYS A 106 -20.86 -15.10 -5.53
N GLY A 107 -21.72 -15.30 -6.52
CA GLY A 107 -21.38 -16.13 -7.68
C GLY A 107 -20.21 -15.57 -8.48
N VAL A 108 -19.74 -16.35 -9.47
CA VAL A 108 -18.60 -16.00 -10.33
C VAL A 108 -18.72 -14.58 -10.90
N ALA A 109 -19.89 -14.22 -11.44
CA ALA A 109 -20.11 -12.91 -12.06
C ALA A 109 -19.96 -11.75 -11.06
N GLY A 110 -20.58 -11.85 -9.88
CA GLY A 110 -20.50 -10.80 -8.86
C GLY A 110 -19.08 -10.64 -8.32
N THR A 111 -18.39 -11.76 -8.12
CA THR A 111 -16.98 -11.74 -7.66
C THR A 111 -16.07 -11.10 -8.72
N ARG A 112 -16.27 -11.40 -10.02
CA ARG A 112 -15.54 -10.73 -11.12
C ARG A 112 -15.79 -9.22 -11.14
N THR A 113 -17.04 -8.80 -11.01
CA THR A 113 -17.40 -7.37 -10.99
C THR A 113 -16.73 -6.63 -9.85
N ALA A 114 -16.73 -7.20 -8.64
CA ALA A 114 -16.07 -6.60 -7.49
C ALA A 114 -14.54 -6.56 -7.64
N CYS A 115 -13.92 -7.62 -8.16
CA CYS A 115 -12.49 -7.62 -8.47
C CYS A 115 -12.14 -6.53 -9.50
N ALA A 116 -12.92 -6.40 -10.58
CA ALA A 116 -12.70 -5.41 -11.61
C ALA A 116 -12.84 -3.97 -11.06
N ALA A 117 -13.85 -3.70 -10.23
CA ALA A 117 -14.02 -2.40 -9.59
C ALA A 117 -12.84 -2.05 -8.67
N ALA A 118 -12.40 -3.01 -7.86
CA ALA A 118 -11.26 -2.83 -6.97
C ALA A 118 -9.94 -2.62 -7.74
N LEU A 119 -9.74 -3.34 -8.85
CA LEU A 119 -8.58 -3.14 -9.73
C LEU A 119 -8.58 -1.77 -10.38
N ALA A 120 -9.71 -1.33 -10.93
CA ALA A 120 -9.83 -0.01 -11.54
C ALA A 120 -9.50 1.12 -10.53
N TRP A 121 -9.99 0.99 -9.29
CA TRP A 121 -9.67 1.94 -8.22
C TRP A 121 -8.17 1.91 -7.87
N LEU A 122 -7.58 0.73 -7.73
CA LEU A 122 -6.15 0.57 -7.46
C LEU A 122 -5.26 1.10 -8.58
N ASP A 123 -5.62 0.85 -9.84
CA ASP A 123 -4.89 1.33 -11.02
C ASP A 123 -4.86 2.87 -11.04
N SER A 124 -5.99 3.51 -10.72
CA SER A 124 -6.07 4.96 -10.59
C SER A 124 -5.16 5.49 -9.46
N LEU A 125 -5.18 4.84 -8.29
CA LEU A 125 -4.33 5.21 -7.16
C LEU A 125 -2.84 5.03 -7.49
N ILE A 126 -2.46 3.93 -8.12
CA ILE A 126 -1.07 3.66 -8.53
C ILE A 126 -0.62 4.70 -9.57
N ALA A 127 -1.46 5.05 -10.54
CA ALA A 127 -1.16 6.11 -11.50
C ALA A 127 -0.92 7.45 -10.80
N ALA A 128 -1.75 7.80 -9.82
CA ALA A 128 -1.57 9.01 -9.01
C ALA A 128 -0.26 8.97 -8.21
N MET A 129 0.09 7.84 -7.59
CA MET A 129 1.36 7.65 -6.89
C MET A 129 2.57 7.86 -7.80
N LEU A 130 2.54 7.32 -9.02
CA LEU A 130 3.62 7.45 -10.00
C LEU A 130 3.78 8.89 -10.45
N LEU A 131 2.68 9.61 -10.70
CA LEU A 131 2.69 11.02 -11.06
C LEU A 131 3.31 11.88 -9.94
N GLN A 132 2.93 11.63 -8.69
CA GLN A 132 3.48 12.34 -7.53
C GLN A 132 4.97 12.04 -7.34
N SER A 133 5.38 10.79 -7.54
CA SER A 133 6.79 10.39 -7.45
C SER A 133 7.64 11.10 -8.53
N ALA A 134 7.11 11.25 -9.75
CA ALA A 134 7.79 11.99 -10.82
C ALA A 134 7.96 13.47 -10.48
N GLN A 135 6.92 14.13 -9.97
CA GLN A 135 6.97 15.55 -9.57
C GLN A 135 7.96 15.82 -8.42
N GLN A 136 8.16 14.85 -7.52
CA GLN A 136 9.17 14.96 -6.45
C GLN A 136 10.60 14.82 -6.98
N GLY A 137 10.81 14.04 -8.04
CA GLY A 137 12.11 13.92 -8.72
C GLY A 137 12.53 15.17 -9.49
N GLU A 138 11.59 16.02 -9.90
CA GLU A 138 11.84 17.23 -10.69
C GLU A 138 12.12 18.49 -9.85
N ARG A 139 11.95 18.45 -8.52
CA ARG A 139 12.26 19.61 -7.65
C ARG A 139 13.78 19.83 -7.62
N PRO A 140 14.31 20.93 -8.20
CA PRO A 140 15.75 21.16 -8.21
C PRO A 140 16.24 21.47 -6.81
N ALA A 141 17.23 20.71 -6.35
CA ALA A 141 17.99 21.04 -5.15
C ALA A 141 18.61 22.45 -5.31
N GLY A 142 18.13 23.39 -4.50
CA GLY A 142 18.87 24.60 -4.11
C GLY A 142 19.30 25.53 -5.25
N ARG A 143 18.43 26.49 -5.59
CA ARG A 143 18.86 27.77 -6.18
C ARG A 143 19.72 28.49 -5.13
N LYS A 144 21.05 28.33 -5.18
CA LYS A 144 21.97 29.14 -4.38
C LYS A 144 21.79 30.61 -4.80
N HIS A 145 21.37 31.43 -3.85
CA HIS A 145 21.27 32.88 -4.00
C HIS A 145 22.69 33.45 -4.06
N PRO A 146 23.12 34.17 -5.12
CA PRO A 146 24.37 34.90 -5.07
C PRO A 146 24.17 36.15 -4.22
N THR A 147 24.73 36.15 -3.01
CA THR A 147 25.02 37.36 -2.24
C THR A 147 26.01 38.22 -3.01
N LYS A 148 25.61 39.46 -3.28
CA LYS A 148 26.38 40.49 -3.95
C LYS A 148 27.15 41.31 -2.90
N PRO A 149 28.44 41.57 -3.07
CA PRO A 149 29.04 42.85 -2.69
C PRO A 149 29.04 43.83 -3.86
#